data_AF-A0A5K0YUE5-F1
#
_entry.id   AF-A0A5K0YUE5-F1
#
_cell.length_a   1.000
_cell.length_b   1.000
_cell.length_c   1.000
_cell.angle_alpha   90.00
_cell.angle_beta   90.00
_cell.angle_gamma   90.00
#
_symmetry.space_group_name_H-M   'P 1'
#
loop_
_entity.id
_entity.type
_entity.pdbx_description
1 polymer ?
#
loop_
_entity_poly.entity_id
_entity_poly.type
_entity_poly.pdbx_seq_one_letter_code
_entity_poly.pdbx_strand_id
1 'polypeptide(L)'
;LNPGACLIVNDGAKNACNVEHRQWYTRGCPSSFGWFALTCLGLYIIFYAPGMGTIPWIINSEIYPLRYRGVCGGIAATANWISNLIVSQTFLSLTEALGSAYTFLLFGVFAFISLGFISLFVPETKGLPFEEVEKMLEHGRVGRWNREDDIVLPK
;
A
#
# COMPACT_ATOMS: atom_id res chain seq x y z
N LEU A 1 21.28 -12.05 -0.91
CA LEU A 1 22.73 -12.02 -0.68
C LEU A 1 23.36 -11.55 -1.99
N ASN A 2 24.07 -10.42 -2.00
CA ASN A 2 24.82 -10.02 -3.19
C ASN A 2 25.87 -11.11 -3.52
N PRO A 3 26.14 -11.39 -4.80
CA PRO A 3 27.21 -12.32 -5.17
C PRO A 3 28.53 -11.79 -4.61
N GLY A 4 29.14 -12.56 -3.69
CA GLY A 4 30.32 -12.15 -2.94
C GLY A 4 30.09 -11.70 -1.49
N ALA A 5 28.90 -11.89 -0.93
CA ALA A 5 28.69 -11.74 0.51
C ALA A 5 29.25 -12.95 1.28
N CYS A 6 30.00 -12.67 2.34
CA CYS A 6 30.79 -13.65 3.08
C CYS A 6 30.13 -13.92 4.45
N LEU A 7 29.77 -15.17 4.77
CA LEU A 7 29.18 -15.53 6.06
C LEU A 7 30.29 -15.98 7.03
N ILE A 8 30.53 -15.22 8.10
CA ILE A 8 31.58 -15.57 9.08
C ILE A 8 31.05 -16.64 10.02
N VAL A 9 31.38 -17.90 9.73
CA VAL A 9 31.01 -19.07 10.55
C VAL A 9 32.16 -19.58 11.40
N ASN A 10 33.41 -19.42 10.96
CA ASN A 10 34.62 -19.78 11.70
C ASN A 10 35.74 -18.74 11.48
N ASP A 11 36.82 -18.83 12.28
CA ASP A 11 37.96 -17.90 12.17
C ASP A 11 38.69 -17.98 10.82
N GLY A 12 38.66 -19.15 10.16
CA GLY A 12 39.18 -19.32 8.81
C GLY A 12 38.41 -18.50 7.76
N ALA A 13 37.08 -18.52 7.83
CA ALA A 13 36.19 -17.74 7.00
C ALA A 13 36.34 -16.24 7.30
N LYS A 14 36.50 -15.86 8.57
CA LYS A 14 36.77 -14.47 8.97
C LYS A 14 38.03 -13.93 8.29
N ASN A 15 39.12 -14.69 8.30
CA ASN A 15 40.38 -14.28 7.70
C ASN A 15 40.30 -14.24 6.17
N ALA A 16 39.66 -15.22 5.54
CA ALA A 16 39.45 -15.24 4.09
C ALA A 16 38.61 -14.03 3.61
N CYS A 17 37.53 -13.71 4.32
CA CYS A 17 36.66 -12.58 3.97
C CYS A 17 37.34 -11.21 4.20
N ASN A 18 38.21 -11.09 5.22
CA ASN A 18 39.00 -9.88 5.46
C ASN A 18 40.04 -9.63 4.35
N VAL A 19 40.72 -10.69 3.88
CA VAL A 19 41.71 -10.58 2.80
C VAL A 19 41.07 -10.17 1.48
N GLU A 20 39.84 -10.61 1.25
CA GLU A 20 39.14 -10.41 -0.02
C GLU A 20 38.30 -9.10 -0.07
N HIS A 21 38.33 -8.28 0.98
CA HIS A 21 37.55 -7.04 1.12
C HIS A 21 36.04 -7.19 0.80
N ARG A 22 35.49 -8.40 0.96
CA ARG A 22 34.08 -8.70 0.67
C ARG A 22 33.19 -8.25 1.81
N GLN A 23 31.95 -7.83 1.54
CA GLN A 23 31.02 -7.49 2.61
C GLN A 23 30.67 -8.74 3.44
N TRP A 24 30.93 -8.67 4.75
CA TRP A 24 30.78 -9.80 5.66
C TRP A 24 29.56 -9.66 6.59
N TYR A 25 28.82 -10.74 6.79
CA TYR A 25 27.74 -10.83 7.76
C TYR A 25 28.13 -11.81 8.87
N THR A 26 28.15 -11.34 10.11
CA THR A 26 28.63 -12.11 11.27
C THR A 26 27.61 -13.11 11.81
N ARG A 27 26.30 -12.94 11.52
CA ARG A 27 25.23 -13.90 11.82
C ARG A 27 24.10 -13.80 10.79
N GLY A 28 23.58 -14.94 10.34
CA GLY A 28 22.17 -15.02 9.97
C GLY A 28 21.38 -14.86 11.28
N CYS A 29 20.67 -13.74 11.43
CA CYS A 29 20.18 -13.17 12.70
C CYS A 29 19.65 -14.17 13.75
N PRO A 30 19.92 -13.88 15.04
CA PRO A 30 18.87 -13.24 15.84
C PRO A 30 19.39 -11.96 16.48
N SER A 31 19.20 -10.82 15.80
CA SER A 31 19.22 -9.52 16.47
C SER A 31 17.81 -9.26 17.01
N SER A 32 17.68 -8.67 18.21
CA SER A 32 16.38 -8.30 18.78
C SER A 32 15.57 -7.39 17.83
N PHE A 33 16.27 -6.53 17.08
CA PHE A 33 15.68 -5.68 16.04
C PHE A 33 15.17 -6.44 14.81
N GLY A 34 15.73 -7.61 14.48
CA GLY A 34 15.27 -8.42 13.35
C GLY A 34 13.88 -9.00 13.60
N TRP A 35 13.63 -9.52 14.81
CA TRP A 35 12.30 -9.98 15.22
C TRP A 35 11.30 -8.84 15.26
N PHE A 36 11.70 -7.67 15.77
CA PHE A 36 10.86 -6.48 15.76
C PHE A 36 10.49 -6.05 14.33
N ALA A 37 11.45 -5.98 13.41
CA ALA A 37 11.19 -5.66 12.00
C ALA A 37 10.27 -6.68 11.32
N LEU A 38 10.45 -7.97 11.63
CA LEU A 38 9.60 -9.04 11.09
C LEU A 38 8.16 -8.94 11.61
N THR A 39 7.97 -8.68 12.90
CA THR A 39 6.64 -8.46 13.49
C THR A 39 5.96 -7.22 12.89
N CYS A 40 6.68 -6.10 12.77
CA CYS A 40 6.15 -4.88 12.15
C CYS A 40 5.74 -5.10 10.69
N LEU A 41 6.57 -5.80 9.91
CA LEU A 41 6.24 -6.17 8.53
C LEU A 41 5.03 -7.10 8.46
N GLY A 42 4.93 -8.08 9.36
CA GLY A 42 3.78 -8.98 9.44
C GLY A 42 2.49 -8.23 9.74
N LEU A 43 2.51 -7.32 10.72
CA LEU A 43 1.37 -6.46 11.03
C LEU A 43 0.98 -5.60 9.84
N TYR A 44 1.96 -4.98 9.16
CA TYR A 44 1.71 -4.20 7.95
C TYR A 44 0.96 -5.04 6.90
N ILE A 45 1.41 -6.26 6.60
CA ILE A 45 0.76 -7.13 5.61
C ILE A 45 -0.68 -7.50 6.03
N ILE A 46 -0.90 -7.82 7.30
CA ILE A 46 -2.22 -8.19 7.84
C ILE A 46 -3.22 -7.04 7.70
N PHE A 47 -2.81 -5.79 7.96
CA PHE A 47 -3.69 -4.63 7.77
C PHE A 47 -3.82 -4.22 6.31
N TYR A 48 -2.75 -4.33 5.52
CA TYR A 48 -2.74 -3.95 4.12
C TYR A 48 -3.63 -4.85 3.26
N ALA A 49 -3.59 -6.17 3.48
CA ALA A 49 -4.27 -7.15 2.64
C ALA A 49 -5.80 -6.94 2.52
N PRO A 50 -6.58 -6.84 3.62
CA PRO A 50 -8.02 -6.57 3.54
C PRO A 50 -8.36 -5.09 3.35
N GLY A 51 -7.42 -4.18 3.63
CA GLY A 51 -7.61 -2.74 3.51
C GLY A 51 -7.28 -2.25 2.10
N MET A 52 -6.12 -1.62 1.97
CA MET A 52 -5.66 -1.00 0.73
C MET A 52 -5.44 -1.99 -0.42
N GLY A 53 -5.24 -3.28 -0.13
CA GLY A 53 -5.04 -4.32 -1.13
C GLY A 53 -6.29 -4.65 -1.95
N THR A 54 -7.47 -4.67 -1.33
CA THR A 54 -8.72 -5.12 -1.97
C THR A 54 -9.77 -4.04 -2.10
N ILE A 55 -9.88 -3.12 -1.13
CA ILE A 55 -10.95 -2.10 -1.09
C ILE A 55 -10.97 -1.22 -2.35
N PRO A 56 -9.85 -0.66 -2.86
CA PRO A 56 -9.91 0.20 -4.05
C PRO A 56 -10.44 -0.51 -5.29
N TRP A 57 -10.14 -1.80 -5.44
CA TRP A 57 -10.64 -2.61 -6.56
C TRP A 57 -12.13 -2.93 -6.44
N ILE A 58 -12.61 -3.15 -5.22
CA ILE A 58 -14.02 -3.35 -4.93
C ILE A 58 -14.80 -2.06 -5.22
N ILE A 59 -14.35 -0.92 -4.68
CA ILE A 59 -15.02 0.38 -4.88
C ILE A 59 -15.06 0.76 -6.36
N ASN A 60 -13.97 0.55 -7.11
CA ASN A 60 -13.97 0.75 -8.56
C ASN A 60 -15.01 -0.12 -9.27
N SER A 61 -15.35 -1.30 -8.75
CA SER A 61 -16.37 -2.17 -9.33
C SER A 61 -17.79 -1.75 -8.94
N GLU A 62 -17.97 -1.09 -7.80
CA GLU A 62 -19.25 -0.66 -7.24
C GLU A 62 -19.69 0.74 -7.72
N ILE A 63 -18.76 1.69 -7.84
CA ILE A 63 -19.04 3.08 -8.22
C ILE A 63 -19.35 3.25 -9.71
N TYR A 64 -18.71 2.46 -10.58
CA TYR A 64 -18.84 2.69 -12.01
C TYR A 64 -20.14 2.12 -12.59
N PRO A 65 -20.90 2.93 -13.36
CA PRO A 65 -22.11 2.48 -14.04
C PRO A 65 -21.77 1.37 -15.04
N LEU A 66 -22.69 0.40 -15.19
CA LEU A 66 -22.49 -0.83 -15.98
C LEU A 66 -21.95 -0.57 -17.40
N ARG A 67 -22.38 0.52 -18.04
CA ARG A 67 -21.97 0.90 -19.40
C ARG A 67 -20.50 1.34 -19.51
N TYR A 68 -19.94 1.96 -18.47
CA TYR A 68 -18.61 2.56 -18.50
C TYR A 68 -17.59 1.85 -17.61
N ARG A 69 -18.02 0.84 -16.83
CA ARG A 69 -17.19 0.08 -15.89
C ARG A 69 -15.89 -0.43 -16.49
N GLY A 70 -15.91 -0.93 -17.74
CA GLY A 70 -14.70 -1.41 -18.42
C GLY A 70 -13.68 -0.31 -18.70
N VAL A 71 -14.12 0.84 -19.19
CA VAL A 71 -13.23 1.97 -19.51
C VAL A 71 -12.71 2.63 -18.25
N CYS A 72 -13.60 2.96 -17.30
CA CYS A 72 -13.22 3.57 -16.03
C CYS A 72 -12.29 2.64 -15.21
N GLY A 73 -12.58 1.34 -15.15
CA GLY A 73 -11.74 0.34 -14.51
C GLY A 73 -10.36 0.21 -15.17
N GLY A 74 -10.29 0.24 -16.51
CA GLY A 74 -9.03 0.21 -17.25
C GLY A 74 -8.16 1.46 -17.01
N ILE A 75 -8.77 2.65 -16.97
CA ILE A 75 -8.07 3.90 -16.63
C ILE A 75 -7.53 3.85 -15.20
N ALA A 76 -8.36 3.42 -14.23
CA ALA A 76 -7.96 3.28 -12.84
C ALA A 76 -6.80 2.28 -12.66
N ALA A 77 -6.86 1.13 -13.34
CA ALA A 77 -5.77 0.15 -13.33
C ALA A 77 -4.48 0.72 -13.93
N THR A 78 -4.58 1.42 -15.06
CA THR A 78 -3.42 2.04 -15.72
C THR A 78 -2.76 3.09 -14.83
N ALA A 79 -3.56 3.94 -14.18
CA ALA A 79 -3.06 4.93 -13.22
C ALA A 79 -2.37 4.27 -12.01
N ASN A 80 -2.90 3.14 -11.52
CA ASN A 80 -2.28 2.36 -10.46
C ASN A 80 -0.91 1.82 -10.88
N TRP A 81 -0.81 1.21 -12.06
CA TRP A 81 0.46 0.68 -12.58
C TRP A 81 1.50 1.77 -12.85
N ILE A 82 1.08 2.92 -13.39
CA ILE A 82 1.98 4.08 -13.58
C ILE A 82 2.51 4.56 -12.23
N SER A 83 1.63 4.71 -11.24
CA SER A 83 2.03 5.13 -9.89
C SER A 83 3.01 4.13 -9.26
N ASN A 84 2.76 2.82 -9.44
CA ASN A 84 3.65 1.76 -8.99
C ASN A 84 5.04 1.87 -9.64
N LEU A 85 5.10 2.13 -10.96
CA LEU A 85 6.35 2.34 -11.67
C LEU A 85 7.12 3.53 -11.11
N ILE A 86 6.45 4.67 -10.90
CA ILE A 86 7.06 5.89 -10.36
C ILE A 86 7.65 5.61 -8.97
N VAL A 87 6.88 4.98 -8.08
CA VAL A 87 7.35 4.63 -6.74
C VAL A 87 8.55 3.68 -6.81
N SER A 88 8.49 2.66 -7.66
CA SER A 88 9.59 1.68 -7.80
C SER A 88 10.89 2.32 -8.29
N GLN A 89 10.81 3.23 -9.26
CA GLN A 89 11.99 3.94 -9.79
C GLN A 89 12.55 4.96 -8.78
N THR A 90 11.68 5.67 -8.08
CA THR A 90 12.09 6.70 -7.11
C THR A 90 12.58 6.09 -5.79
N PHE A 91 12.10 4.90 -5.40
CA PHE A 91 12.44 4.25 -4.15
C PHE A 91 13.95 4.05 -3.95
N LEU A 92 14.64 3.53 -4.97
CA LEU A 92 16.08 3.28 -4.88
C LEU A 92 16.85 4.60 -4.77
N SER A 93 16.51 5.57 -5.62
CA SER A 93 17.11 6.91 -5.62
C SER A 93 16.92 7.63 -4.27
N LEU A 94 15.73 7.55 -3.68
CA LEU A 94 15.46 8.13 -2.35
C LEU A 94 16.23 7.41 -1.25
N THR A 95 16.33 6.08 -1.32
CA THR A 95 17.04 5.27 -0.32
C THR A 95 18.54 5.56 -0.35
N GLU A 96 19.13 5.80 -1.52
CA GLU A 96 20.54 6.20 -1.65
C GLU A 96 20.79 7.62 -1.15
N ALA A 97 19.87 8.55 -1.38
CA ALA A 97 20.03 9.95 -0.98
C ALA A 97 19.75 10.22 0.51
N LEU A 98 18.68 9.64 1.06
CA LEU A 98 18.16 9.94 2.41
C LEU A 98 18.39 8.81 3.42
N GLY A 99 18.72 7.61 2.96
CA GLY A 99 18.79 6.42 3.79
C GLY A 99 17.43 5.73 3.98
N SER A 100 17.46 4.41 4.20
CA SER A 100 16.26 3.56 4.23
C SER A 100 15.24 3.99 5.29
N ALA A 101 15.68 4.36 6.50
CA ALA A 101 14.79 4.73 7.59
C ALA A 101 13.92 5.95 7.28
N TYR A 102 14.50 7.01 6.71
CA TYR A 102 13.78 8.24 6.37
C TYR A 102 12.85 8.05 5.18
N THR A 103 13.27 7.24 4.20
CA THR A 103 12.43 6.88 3.04
C THR A 103 11.16 6.15 3.47
N PHE A 104 11.26 5.15 4.37
CA PHE A 104 10.08 4.46 4.90
C PHE A 104 9.17 5.37 5.71
N LEU A 105 9.73 6.29 6.50
CA LEU A 105 8.94 7.25 7.28
C LEU A 105 8.17 8.20 6.36
N LEU A 106 8.81 8.68 5.28
CA LEU A 106 8.18 9.52 4.26
C LEU A 106 7.01 8.80 3.59
N PHE A 107 7.16 7.54 3.18
CA PHE A 107 6.05 6.75 2.65
C PHE A 107 4.94 6.53 3.69
N GLY A 108 5.29 6.35 4.97
CA GLY A 108 4.33 6.27 6.07
C GLY A 108 3.48 7.54 6.18
N VAL A 109 4.09 8.73 6.10
CA VAL A 109 3.38 10.01 6.13
C VAL A 109 2.42 10.12 4.93
N PHE A 110 2.87 9.78 3.73
CA PHE A 110 2.00 9.76 2.55
C PHE A 110 0.82 8.78 2.69
N ALA A 111 1.04 7.63 3.34
CA ALA A 111 -0.03 6.68 3.63
C ALA A 111 -1.08 7.27 4.59
N PHE A 112 -0.67 7.97 5.65
CA PHE A 112 -1.61 8.65 6.56
C PHE A 112 -2.39 9.78 5.89
N ILE A 113 -1.74 10.59 5.04
CA ILE A 113 -2.42 11.63 4.26
C ILE A 113 -3.45 11.00 3.31
N SER A 114 -3.06 9.92 2.63
CA SER A 114 -3.94 9.18 1.72
C SER A 114 -5.13 8.58 2.46
N LEU A 115 -4.91 8.03 3.66
CA LEU A 115 -5.98 7.51 4.52
C LEU A 115 -6.96 8.62 4.92
N GLY A 116 -6.46 9.79 5.29
CA GLY A 116 -7.27 10.97 5.58
C GLY A 116 -8.13 11.38 4.38
N PHE A 117 -7.51 11.46 3.19
CA PHE A 117 -8.21 11.76 1.94
C PHE A 117 -9.32 10.73 1.65
N ILE A 118 -9.02 9.43 1.74
CA ILE A 118 -10.01 8.37 1.51
C ILE A 118 -11.17 8.51 2.50
N SER A 119 -10.88 8.70 3.79
CA SER A 119 -11.92 8.79 4.82
C SER A 119 -12.85 10.00 4.68
N LEU A 120 -12.39 11.09 4.05
CA LEU A 120 -13.17 12.32 3.87
C LEU A 120 -13.91 12.37 2.52
N PHE A 121 -13.29 11.87 1.46
CA PHE A 121 -13.79 12.02 0.09
C PHE A 121 -14.47 10.78 -0.47
N VAL A 122 -14.23 9.59 0.09
CA VAL A 122 -14.83 8.34 -0.41
C VAL A 122 -16.09 8.03 0.40
N PRO A 123 -17.29 8.14 -0.20
CA PRO A 123 -18.54 7.75 0.46
C PRO A 123 -18.59 6.24 0.67
N GLU A 124 -19.20 5.78 1.75
CA GLU A 124 -19.39 4.34 2.02
C GLU A 124 -20.43 3.79 1.03
N THR A 125 -20.00 2.93 0.10
CA THR A 125 -20.86 2.30 -0.93
C THR A 125 -21.43 0.94 -0.50
N LYS A 126 -21.11 0.47 0.72
CA LYS A 126 -21.43 -0.89 1.15
C LYS A 126 -22.93 -1.13 1.28
N GLY A 127 -23.42 -2.11 0.50
CA GLY A 127 -24.77 -2.66 0.65
C GLY A 127 -25.87 -1.90 -0.09
N LEU A 128 -25.51 -0.94 -0.94
CA LEU A 128 -26.46 -0.24 -1.82
C LEU A 128 -26.58 -0.95 -3.18
N PRO A 129 -27.80 -1.07 -3.74
CA PRO A 129 -27.98 -1.49 -5.13
C PRO A 129 -27.37 -0.45 -6.10
N PHE A 130 -26.85 -0.93 -7.23
CA PHE A 130 -26.12 -0.10 -8.21
C PHE A 130 -26.91 1.16 -8.65
N GLU A 131 -28.23 1.06 -8.78
CA GLU A 131 -29.09 2.20 -9.17
C GLU A 131 -29.20 3.29 -8.09
N GLU A 132 -29.10 2.93 -6.80
CA GLU A 132 -29.09 3.92 -5.71
C GLU A 132 -27.73 4.61 -5.60
N VAL A 133 -26.63 3.89 -5.85
CA VAL A 133 -25.28 4.48 -5.92
C VAL A 133 -25.18 5.51 -7.05
N GLU A 134 -25.76 5.22 -8.22
CA GLU A 134 -25.80 6.16 -9.35
C GLU A 134 -26.59 7.43 -8.99
N LYS A 135 -27.79 7.29 -8.39
CA LYS A 135 -28.58 8.43 -7.91
C LYS A 135 -27.90 9.24 -6.81
N MET A 136 -27.14 8.61 -5.93
CA MET A 136 -26.36 9.30 -4.89
C MET A 136 -25.27 10.19 -5.49
N LEU A 137 -24.56 9.66 -6.48
CA LEU A 137 -23.49 10.37 -7.17
C LEU A 137 -24.04 11.51 -8.03
N GLU A 138 -25.20 11.32 -8.68
CA GLU A 138 -25.90 12.37 -9.45
C GLU A 138 -26.37 13.54 -8.57
N HIS A 139 -26.86 13.27 -7.36
CA HIS A 139 -27.28 14.32 -6.42
C HIS A 139 -26.13 14.99 -5.67
N GLY A 140 -24.87 14.60 -5.92
CA GLY A 140 -23.69 15.23 -5.32
C GLY A 140 -23.59 15.06 -3.79
N ARG A 141 -24.30 14.08 -3.20
CA ARG A 141 -24.20 13.80 -1.76
C ARG A 141 -22.91 13.03 -1.46
N VAL A 142 -21.81 13.76 -1.35
CA VAL A 142 -20.51 13.28 -0.87
C VAL A 142 -20.54 13.19 0.67
N GLY A 143 -21.43 12.36 1.21
CA GLY A 143 -21.64 12.26 2.66
C GLY A 143 -22.16 10.89 3.07
N ARG A 144 -21.87 10.52 4.33
CA ARG A 144 -22.28 9.27 4.96
C ARG A 144 -23.78 9.03 4.76
N TRP A 145 -24.14 8.05 3.95
CA TRP A 145 -25.52 7.75 3.65
C TRP A 145 -26.20 7.18 4.91
N ASN A 146 -27.18 7.89 5.46
CA ASN A 146 -28.02 7.39 6.55
C ASN A 146 -29.34 6.90 5.93
N ARG A 147 -29.67 5.62 6.15
CA ARG A 147 -30.89 4.96 5.64
C ARG A 147 -32.18 5.64 6.12
N GLU A 148 -32.12 6.48 7.16
CA GLU A 148 -33.26 7.28 7.60
C GLU A 148 -33.71 8.35 6.58
N ASP A 149 -32.82 8.79 5.67
CA ASP A 149 -33.13 9.86 4.70
C ASP A 149 -34.06 9.36 3.56
N ASP A 150 -34.13 8.06 3.28
CA ASP A 150 -34.95 7.48 2.20
C ASP A 150 -36.38 7.15 2.65
N ILE A 151 -36.65 7.11 3.95
CA ILE A 151 -38.01 6.91 4.47
C ILE A 151 -38.89 8.15 4.19
N VAL A 152 -38.28 9.30 3.90
CA VAL A 152 -38.95 10.60 3.78
C VAL A 152 -39.19 11.02 2.32
N LEU A 153 -38.64 10.33 1.32
CA LEU A 153 -38.92 10.66 -0.08
C LEU A 153 -40.17 9.88 -0.57
N PRO A 154 -41.32 10.56 -0.79
CA PRO A 154 -42.45 9.91 -1.43
C PRO A 154 -42.10 9.57 -2.87
N LYS A 155 -42.54 8.37 -3.27
CA LYS A 155 -42.38 7.80 -4.62
C LYS A 155 -42.93 8.69 -5.72
#